data_AF-A0A2D6Q3F2-F1
#
_entry.id   AF-A0A2D6Q3F2-F1
#
_cell.length_a   1.000
_cell.length_b   1.000
_cell.length_c   1.000
_cell.angle_alpha   90.00
_cell.angle_beta   90.00
_cell.angle_gamma   90.00
#
_symmetry.space_group_name_H-M   'P 1'
#
loop_
_entity.id
_entity.type
_entity.pdbx_description
1 polymer ?
#
loop_
_entity_poly.entity_id
_entity_poly.type
_entity_poly.pdbx_seq_one_letter_code
_entity_poly.pdbx_strand_id
1 'polypeptide(L)' 'MARRKLEERHIRKLTRTGGGASFSVTLPIEIIRKFGWRDRQKVIVKSRGKKIVIEDWEK' A
#
# COMPACT_ATOMS: atom_id res chain seq x y z
N MET A 1 -18.73 -9.81 4.58
CA MET A 1 -17.32 -10.26 4.58
C MET A 1 -16.94 -10.65 6.00
N ALA A 2 -16.72 -11.93 6.29
CA ALA A 2 -16.31 -12.38 7.61
C ALA A 2 -15.03 -11.65 8.05
N ARG A 3 -14.96 -11.22 9.31
CA ARG A 3 -13.81 -10.51 9.86
C ARG A 3 -12.60 -11.46 9.83
N ARG A 4 -11.64 -11.22 8.93
CA ARG A 4 -10.37 -11.97 8.91
C ARG A 4 -9.70 -11.89 10.29
N LYS A 5 -9.03 -12.98 10.68
CA LYS A 5 -8.25 -13.04 11.92
C LYS A 5 -7.28 -11.85 11.96
N LEU A 6 -7.05 -11.32 13.17
CA LEU A 6 -6.23 -10.11 13.39
C LEU A 6 -4.82 -10.22 12.79
N GLU A 7 -4.27 -11.42 12.81
CA GLU A 7 -2.91 -11.75 12.36
C GLU A 7 -2.71 -11.61 10.84
N GLU A 8 -3.77 -11.79 10.03
CA GLU A 8 -3.68 -11.76 8.58
C GLU A 8 -3.92 -10.36 7.97
N ARG A 9 -4.17 -9.33 8.80
CA ARG A 9 -4.61 -8.01 8.32
C ARG A 9 -3.59 -7.31 7.43
N HIS A 10 -2.30 -7.56 7.68
CA HIS A 10 -1.18 -6.94 6.97
C HIS A 10 -0.68 -7.76 5.78
N ILE A 11 -1.13 -9.02 5.63
CA ILE A 11 -0.77 -9.87 4.49
C ILE A 11 -1.73 -9.59 3.34
N ARG A 12 -1.20 -9.10 2.22
CA ARG A 12 -1.97 -8.70 1.05
C ARG A 12 -1.36 -9.28 -0.22
N LYS A 13 -2.23 -9.67 -1.16
CA LYS A 13 -1.82 -10.13 -2.49
C LYS A 13 -1.55 -8.92 -3.38
N LEU A 14 -0.56 -9.03 -4.27
CA LEU A 14 -0.37 -8.10 -5.37
C LEU A 14 -1.37 -8.38 -6.49
N THR A 15 -2.03 -7.33 -6.96
CA THR A 15 -2.96 -7.40 -8.08
C THR A 15 -2.35 -6.65 -9.26
N ARG A 16 -2.42 -7.24 -10.45
CA ARG A 16 -1.92 -6.63 -11.69
C ARG A 16 -2.86 -5.50 -12.12
N THR A 17 -2.28 -4.37 -12.51
CA THR A 17 -2.99 -3.13 -12.92
C THR A 17 -2.25 -2.46 -14.10
N GLY A 18 -2.81 -1.38 -14.65
CA GLY A 18 -2.15 -0.57 -15.69
C GLY A 18 -1.79 -1.35 -16.96
N GLY A 19 -2.73 -2.11 -17.52
CA GLY A 19 -2.51 -2.86 -18.77
C GLY A 19 -1.54 -4.04 -18.66
N GLY A 20 -1.12 -4.41 -17.45
CA GLY A 20 -0.29 -5.59 -17.20
C GLY A 20 1.15 -5.32 -16.82
N ALA A 21 1.61 -4.08 -16.93
CA ALA A 21 2.98 -3.67 -16.62
C ALA A 21 3.17 -3.23 -15.16
N SER A 22 2.10 -3.14 -14.37
CA SER A 22 2.15 -2.66 -12.98
C SER A 22 1.39 -3.56 -12.01
N PHE A 23 1.74 -3.46 -10.74
CA PHE A 23 1.06 -4.13 -9.65
C PHE A 23 0.64 -3.13 -8.59
N SER A 24 -0.53 -3.37 -7.99
CA SER A 24 -1.03 -2.62 -6.84
C SER A 24 -1.18 -3.55 -5.63
N VAL A 25 -0.91 -3.00 -4.45
CA VAL A 25 -1.28 -3.61 -3.17
C VAL A 25 -2.27 -2.70 -2.46
N THR A 26 -3.31 -3.28 -1.86
CA THR A 26 -4.22 -2.51 -1.02
C THR A 26 -3.57 -2.29 0.34
N LEU A 27 -3.32 -1.04 0.69
CA LEU A 27 -2.83 -0.67 2.01
C LEU A 27 -3.98 -0.77 3.03
N PRO A 28 -3.79 -1.46 4.18
CA PRO A 28 -4.77 -1.45 5.27
C PRO A 28 -5.10 -0.02 5.73
N ILE A 29 -6.38 0.22 6.04
CA ILE A 29 -6.87 1.54 6.42
C ILE A 29 -6.20 2.10 7.67
N GLU A 30 -5.75 1.21 8.58
CA GLU A 30 -5.02 1.59 9.78
C GLU A 30 -3.69 2.29 9.45
N ILE A 31 -3.01 1.87 8.38
CA ILE A 31 -1.76 2.47 7.90
C ILE A 31 -2.03 3.85 7.29
N ILE A 32 -3.04 3.93 6.42
CA ILE A 32 -3.46 5.19 5.79
C ILE A 32 -3.82 6.24 6.84
N ARG A 33 -4.61 5.86 7.86
CA ARG A 33 -5.00 6.74 8.97
C ARG A 33 -3.81 7.14 9.83
N LYS A 34 -2.91 6.21 10.14
CA LYS A 34 -1.70 6.48 10.94
C LYS A 34 -0.81 7.54 10.27
N PHE A 35 -0.67 7.49 8.95
CA PHE A 35 0.13 8.47 8.20
C PHE A 35 -0.66 9.72 7.76
N GLY A 36 -1.97 9.77 8.01
CA GLY A 36 -2.81 10.90 7.59
C GLY A 36 -2.96 11.03 6.07
N TRP A 37 -2.69 9.95 5.34
CA TRP A 37 -2.72 9.93 3.88
C TRP A 37 -4.14 10.09 3.35
N ARG A 38 -4.27 10.86 2.27
CA ARG A 38 -5.56 11.17 1.62
C ARG A 38 -5.68 10.45 0.28
N ASP A 39 -6.91 10.27 -0.16
CA ASP A 39 -7.16 9.73 -1.49
C ASP A 39 -6.49 10.60 -2.57
N ARG A 40 -5.98 9.96 -3.64
CA ARG A 40 -5.31 10.58 -4.79
C ARG A 40 -4.08 11.44 -4.47
N GLN A 41 -3.54 11.40 -3.25
CA GLN A 41 -2.29 12.09 -2.96
C GLN A 41 -1.11 11.42 -3.68
N LYS A 42 -0.05 12.20 -3.94
CA LYS A 42 1.19 11.68 -4.51
C LYS A 42 2.06 11.10 -3.41
N VAL A 43 2.74 10.00 -3.72
CA VAL A 43 3.71 9.32 -2.86
C VAL A 43 4.90 8.89 -3.70
N ILE A 44 6.06 8.74 -3.06
CA ILE A 44 7.27 8.22 -3.69
C ILE A 44 7.41 6.74 -3.35
N VAL A 45 7.63 5.90 -4.36
CA VAL A 45 7.86 4.46 -4.20
C VAL A 45 9.31 4.15 -4.53
N LYS A 46 10.08 3.69 -3.53
CA LYS A 46 11.51 3.36 -3.65
C LYS A 46 11.76 1.89 -3.34
N SER A 47 12.76 1.29 -3.96
CA SER A 47 13.28 -0.02 -3.55
C SER A 47 14.41 0.15 -2.54
N ARG A 48 14.41 -0.69 -1.49
CA ARG A 48 15.51 -0.77 -0.51
C ARG A 48 15.80 -2.24 -0.21
N GLY A 49 16.80 -2.79 -0.90
CA GLY A 49 17.12 -4.21 -0.83
C GLY A 49 15.93 -5.07 -1.27
N LYS A 50 15.43 -5.94 -0.39
CA LYS A 50 14.26 -6.81 -0.65
C LYS A 50 12.92 -6.19 -0.25
N LYS A 51 12.86 -4.87 -0.02
CA LYS A 51 11.67 -4.15 0.46
C LYS A 51 11.31 -3.00 -0.48
N ILE A 52 10.03 -2.65 -0.50
CA ILE A 52 9.53 -1.41 -1.08
C ILE A 52 9.24 -0.43 0.06
N VAL A 53 9.70 0.80 -0.08
CA VAL A 53 9.43 1.90 0.85
C VAL A 53 8.53 2.89 0.12
N ILE A 54 7.43 3.29 0.78
CA ILE A 54 6.50 4.29 0.27
C ILE A 54 6.56 5.47 1.24
N GLU A 55 6.87 6.65 0.71
CA GLU A 55 7.06 7.89 1.47
C GLU A 55 6.14 8.97 0.91
N ASP A 56 5.75 9.95 1.73
CA ASP A 56 5.03 11.12 1.24
C ASP A 56 5.88 11.86 0.20
N TRP A 57 5.23 12.33 -0.86
CA TRP A 57 5.88 13.21 -1.82
C TRP A 57 6.01 14.60 -1.18
N GLU A 58 7.26 15.08 -1.05
CA GLU A 58 7.55 16.43 -0.56
C GLU A 58 6.72 17.48 -1.31
N LYS A 59 6.37 18.55 -0.57
CA LYS A 59 5.51 19.63 -1.05
C LYS A 59 6.17 20.44 -2.16
#